data_AF-A0A7W1P8S5-F1
#
_entry.id   AF-A0A7W1P8S5-F1
#
_cell.length_a   1.000
_cell.length_b   1.000
_cell.length_c   1.000
_cell.angle_alpha   90.00
_cell.angle_beta   90.00
_cell.angle_gamma   90.00
#
_symmetry.space_group_name_H-M   'P 1'
#
loop_
_entity.id
_entity.type
_entity.pdbx_description
1 polymer ?
#
loop_
_entity_poly.entity_id
_entity_poly.type
_entity_poly.pdbx_seq_one_letter_code
_entity_poly.pdbx_strand_id
1 'polypeptide(L)'
;MPDNTIREALERNAKAVALRPSVGQKTGKTAVHLKPGLTCGVSEGAWSITVGMGTAGGVEAGPGPGTLGRGALGSCLALSYAMWAARLGVVLDTVDVTVEADYDSRDA
;
A
#
# COMPACT_ATOMS: atom_id res chain seq x y z
N MET A 1 9.98 14.66 19.79
CA MET A 1 9.91 15.88 18.95
C MET A 1 8.96 15.56 17.81
N PRO A 2 8.02 16.44 17.41
CA PRO A 2 7.27 16.22 16.18
C PRO A 2 8.28 15.98 15.06
N ASP A 3 8.02 15.01 14.19
CA ASP A 3 8.95 14.63 13.14
C ASP A 3 8.98 15.73 12.06
N ASN A 4 9.68 16.82 12.39
CA ASN A 4 9.76 18.04 11.61
C ASN A 4 10.30 17.76 10.20
N THR A 5 11.06 16.67 10.06
CA THR A 5 11.58 16.17 8.79
C THR A 5 10.47 15.79 7.79
N ILE A 6 9.38 15.16 8.26
CA ILE A 6 8.24 14.77 7.42
C ILE A 6 7.51 16.02 6.94
N ARG A 7 7.23 16.96 7.84
CA ARG A 7 6.56 18.23 7.52
C ARG A 7 7.36 19.01 6.46
N GLU A 8 8.65 19.20 6.70
CA GLU A 8 9.55 19.91 5.79
C GLU A 8 9.64 19.22 4.41
N ALA A 9 9.73 17.89 4.39
CA ALA A 9 9.75 17.13 3.15
C ALA A 9 8.44 17.28 2.35
N LEU A 10 7.29 17.23 3.02
CA LEU A 10 5.98 17.41 2.39
C LEU A 10 5.84 18.82 1.81
N GLU A 11 6.23 19.87 2.54
CA GLU A 11 6.17 21.26 2.07
C GLU A 11 7.11 21.50 0.88
N ARG A 12 8.34 20.97 0.94
CA ARG A 12 9.29 21.04 -0.18
C ARG A 12 8.74 20.36 -1.43
N ASN A 13 8.20 19.15 -1.28
CA ASN A 13 7.64 18.39 -2.40
C ASN A 13 6.42 19.11 -2.99
N ALA A 14 5.53 19.66 -2.15
CA ALA A 14 4.37 20.42 -2.60
C ALA A 14 4.78 21.66 -3.43
N LYS A 15 5.78 22.42 -2.96
CA LYS A 15 6.35 23.55 -3.72
C LYS A 15 6.91 23.11 -5.07
N ALA A 16 7.66 22.01 -5.11
CA ALA A 16 8.25 21.49 -6.34
C ALA A 16 7.18 21.09 -7.37
N VAL A 17 6.12 20.41 -6.95
CA VAL A 17 5.02 19.99 -7.83
C VAL A 17 4.19 21.20 -8.29
N ALA A 18 3.95 22.19 -7.42
CA ALA A 18 3.24 23.41 -7.79
C ALA A 18 3.99 24.22 -8.86
N LEU A 19 5.32 24.30 -8.75
CA LEU A 19 6.18 24.96 -9.74
C LEU A 19 6.30 24.16 -11.04
N ARG A 20 6.32 22.83 -10.96
CA ARG A 20 6.52 21.92 -12.10
C ARG A 20 5.64 20.67 -11.97
N PRO A 21 4.37 20.71 -12.43
CA PRO A 21 3.41 19.61 -12.25
C PRO A 21 3.89 18.25 -12.77
N SER A 22 4.70 18.23 -13.83
CA SER A 22 5.27 17.01 -14.40
C SER A 22 6.12 16.21 -13.42
N VAL A 23 6.68 16.82 -12.37
CA VAL A 23 7.43 16.12 -11.30
C VAL A 23 6.52 15.22 -10.46
N GLY A 24 5.23 15.59 -10.34
CA GLY A 24 4.22 14.81 -9.61
C GLY A 24 3.48 13.77 -10.47
N GLN A 25 3.61 13.85 -11.79
CA GLN A 25 2.94 12.94 -12.74
C GLN A 25 3.83 11.73 -12.99
N LYS A 26 3.48 10.58 -12.40
CA LYS A 26 4.25 9.34 -12.49
C LYS A 26 3.37 8.17 -12.88
N THR A 27 3.96 7.18 -13.55
CA THR A 27 3.33 5.91 -13.88
C THR A 27 3.95 4.81 -13.03
N GLY A 28 3.15 4.16 -12.19
CA GLY A 28 3.53 2.92 -11.51
C GLY A 28 3.29 1.72 -12.44
N LYS A 29 4.17 0.73 -12.39
CA LYS A 29 4.02 -0.52 -13.18
C LYS A 29 4.39 -1.71 -12.32
N THR A 30 3.39 -2.54 -12.05
CA THR A 30 3.54 -3.82 -11.38
C THR A 30 3.39 -4.94 -12.40
N ALA A 31 4.31 -5.92 -12.39
CA ALA A 31 4.18 -7.14 -13.18
C ALA A 31 3.70 -8.28 -12.30
N VAL A 32 2.76 -9.08 -12.80
CA VAL A 32 2.23 -10.25 -12.10
C VAL A 32 2.36 -11.47 -13.01
N HIS A 33 2.92 -12.56 -12.47
CA HIS A 33 3.10 -13.81 -13.18
C HIS A 33 2.43 -14.96 -12.41
N LEU A 34 1.39 -15.55 -12.99
CA LEU A 34 0.74 -16.75 -12.49
C LEU A 34 1.65 -17.96 -12.69
N LYS A 35 1.82 -18.74 -11.64
CA LYS A 35 2.49 -20.04 -11.62
C LYS A 35 1.45 -21.14 -11.39
N PRO A 36 1.77 -22.41 -11.68
CA PRO A 36 0.90 -23.53 -11.35
C PRO A 36 0.49 -23.54 -9.88
N GLY A 37 -0.71 -24.08 -9.57
CA GLY A 37 -1.19 -24.25 -8.19
C GLY A 37 -1.70 -22.96 -7.51
N LEU A 38 -2.28 -22.03 -8.29
CA LEU A 38 -2.83 -20.75 -7.79
C LEU A 38 -1.82 -19.93 -6.97
N THR A 39 -0.58 -19.90 -7.45
CA THR A 39 0.49 -19.08 -6.88
C THR A 39 0.88 -18.00 -7.87
N CYS A 40 1.02 -16.75 -7.44
CA CYS A 40 1.46 -15.64 -8.27
C CYS A 40 2.75 -15.01 -7.71
N GLY A 41 3.66 -14.62 -8.61
CA GLY A 41 4.72 -13.66 -8.29
C GLY A 41 4.30 -12.26 -8.71
N VAL A 42 4.38 -11.30 -7.79
CA VAL A 42 4.13 -9.87 -8.02
C VAL A 42 5.46 -9.14 -7.88
N SER A 43 5.86 -8.33 -8.86
CA SER A 43 7.12 -7.59 -8.83
C SER A 43 6.96 -6.14 -9.27
N GLU A 44 7.60 -5.23 -8.56
CA GLU A 44 7.71 -3.81 -8.90
C GLU A 44 9.07 -3.26 -8.45
N GLY A 45 9.91 -2.86 -9.40
CA GLY A 45 11.27 -2.42 -9.11
C GLY A 45 12.07 -3.51 -8.40
N ALA A 46 12.56 -3.22 -7.19
CA ALA A 46 13.30 -4.15 -6.35
C ALA A 46 12.41 -5.08 -5.50
N TRP A 47 11.09 -4.85 -5.50
CA TRP A 47 10.15 -5.60 -4.66
C TRP A 47 9.66 -6.86 -5.39
N SER A 48 9.58 -7.96 -4.65
CA SER A 48 9.02 -9.23 -5.10
C SER A 48 8.16 -9.83 -3.99
N ILE A 49 6.91 -10.14 -4.30
CA ILE A 49 5.90 -10.64 -3.37
C ILE A 49 5.33 -11.93 -3.95
N THR A 50 5.24 -12.97 -3.12
CA THR A 50 4.53 -14.21 -3.48
C THR A 50 3.10 -14.14 -2.92
N VAL A 51 2.14 -14.47 -3.78
CA VAL A 51 0.71 -14.52 -3.47
C VAL A 51 0.24 -15.95 -3.67
N GLY A 52 -0.50 -16.50 -2.71
CA GLY A 52 -1.06 -17.85 -2.77
C GLY A 52 -2.54 -17.84 -2.40
N MET A 53 -3.28 -18.83 -2.88
CA MET A 53 -4.71 -18.98 -2.58
C MET A 53 -5.02 -20.44 -2.29
N GLY A 54 -4.77 -20.90 -1.07
CA GLY A 54 -5.01 -22.28 -0.65
C GLY A 54 -6.48 -22.60 -0.46
N THR A 55 -7.29 -21.63 -0.03
CA THR A 55 -8.74 -21.83 0.16
C THR A 55 -9.50 -22.20 -1.11
N ALA A 56 -8.95 -21.95 -2.29
CA ALA A 56 -9.54 -22.32 -3.58
C ALA A 56 -8.86 -23.55 -4.22
N GLY A 57 -8.26 -24.43 -3.40
CA GLY A 57 -7.58 -25.64 -3.87
C GLY A 57 -6.13 -25.41 -4.34
N GLY A 58 -5.57 -24.23 -4.06
CA GLY A 58 -4.16 -23.91 -4.30
C GLY A 58 -3.24 -24.22 -3.12
N VAL A 59 -2.08 -23.55 -3.09
CA VAL A 59 -1.15 -23.59 -1.97
C VAL A 59 -1.15 -22.24 -1.24
N GLU A 60 -1.10 -22.25 0.08
CA GLU A 60 -0.85 -21.07 0.94
C GLU A 60 0.62 -20.62 0.84
N ALA A 61 1.07 -20.29 -0.38
CA ALA A 61 2.46 -19.89 -0.67
C ALA A 61 2.79 -18.45 -0.23
N GLY A 62 1.79 -17.70 0.21
CA GLY A 62 1.86 -16.30 0.62
C GLY A 62 0.46 -15.73 0.86
N PRO A 63 0.33 -14.46 1.28
CA PRO A 63 -0.98 -13.85 1.49
C PRO A 63 -1.79 -13.86 0.19
N GLY A 64 -3.09 -14.16 0.31
CA GLY A 64 -4.00 -14.08 -0.83
C GLY A 64 -4.22 -12.65 -1.34
N PRO A 65 -4.75 -12.49 -2.56
CA PRO A 65 -4.99 -11.17 -3.16
C PRO A 65 -5.86 -10.26 -2.27
N GLY A 66 -6.88 -10.82 -1.61
CA GLY A 66 -7.74 -10.08 -0.69
C GLY A 66 -6.96 -9.47 0.49
N THR A 67 -6.04 -10.23 1.08
CA THR A 67 -5.18 -9.74 2.16
C THR A 67 -4.27 -8.62 1.69
N LEU A 68 -3.64 -8.75 0.51
CA LEU A 68 -2.83 -7.67 -0.06
C LEU A 68 -3.66 -6.41 -0.36
N GLY A 69 -4.87 -6.56 -0.91
CA GLY A 69 -5.77 -5.44 -1.18
C GLY A 69 -6.15 -4.68 0.08
N ARG A 70 -6.57 -5.40 1.14
CA ARG A 70 -6.90 -4.79 2.43
C ARG A 70 -5.68 -4.16 3.10
N GLY A 71 -4.52 -4.82 3.03
CA GLY A 71 -3.26 -4.28 3.55
C GLY A 71 -2.82 -3.00 2.83
N ALA A 72 -2.95 -2.94 1.51
CA ALA A 72 -2.67 -1.75 0.72
C ALA A 72 -3.59 -0.57 1.11
N LEU A 73 -4.89 -0.82 1.28
CA LEU A 73 -5.82 0.21 1.74
C LEU A 73 -5.50 0.70 3.15
N GLY A 74 -5.32 -0.23 4.11
CA GLY A 74 -5.04 0.11 5.51
C GLY A 74 -3.75 0.92 5.67
N SER A 75 -2.68 0.48 4.99
CA SER A 75 -1.40 1.21 4.99
C SER A 75 -1.49 2.58 4.32
N CYS A 76 -2.22 2.73 3.21
CA CYS A 76 -2.48 4.03 2.58
C CYS A 76 -3.15 5.01 3.55
N LEU A 77 -4.13 4.55 4.34
CA LEU A 77 -4.81 5.37 5.33
C LEU A 77 -3.87 5.78 6.47
N ALA A 78 -3.17 4.81 7.08
CA ALA A 78 -2.24 5.07 8.19
C ALA A 78 -1.15 6.08 7.79
N LEU A 79 -0.52 5.90 6.62
CA LEU A 79 0.49 6.81 6.10
C LEU A 79 -0.10 8.20 5.80
N SER A 80 -1.31 8.26 5.27
CA SER A 80 -1.99 9.54 5.00
C SER A 80 -2.29 10.31 6.28
N TYR A 81 -2.73 9.63 7.34
CA TYR A 81 -2.95 10.26 8.65
C TYR A 81 -1.66 10.81 9.23
N ALA A 82 -0.56 10.06 9.17
CA ALA A 82 0.74 10.53 9.61
C ALA A 82 1.21 11.78 8.83
N MET A 83 1.04 11.79 7.49
CA MET A 83 1.38 12.94 6.65
C MET A 83 0.56 14.19 7.02
N TRP A 84 -0.74 14.04 7.28
CA TRP A 84 -1.60 15.16 7.68
C TRP A 84 -1.31 15.66 9.09
N ALA A 85 -1.09 14.74 10.05
CA ALA A 85 -0.71 15.11 11.40
C ALA A 85 0.60 15.93 11.43
N ALA A 86 1.60 15.51 10.66
CA ALA A 86 2.85 16.26 10.50
C ALA A 86 2.62 17.69 9.95
N ARG A 87 1.71 17.85 8.97
CA ARG A 87 1.36 19.19 8.43
C ARG A 87 0.68 20.09 9.45
N LEU A 88 -0.18 19.50 10.28
CA LEU A 88 -0.96 20.20 11.30
C LEU A 88 -0.20 20.40 12.62
N GLY A 89 1.02 19.88 12.74
CA GLY A 89 1.81 19.95 13.97
C GLY A 89 1.29 19.05 15.09
N VAL A 90 0.52 18.00 14.74
CA VAL A 90 0.02 17.00 15.68
C VAL A 90 1.02 15.86 15.77
N VAL A 91 1.42 15.49 16.99
CA VAL A 91 2.30 14.34 17.24
C VAL A 91 1.45 13.08 17.31
N LEU A 92 1.81 12.07 16.50
CA LEU A 92 1.24 10.73 16.56
C LEU A 92 2.36 9.75 16.90
N ASP A 93 2.15 8.93 17.93
CA ASP A 93 3.07 7.85 18.29
C ASP A 93 2.74 6.58 17.51
N THR A 94 1.45 6.20 17.47
CA THR A 94 0.95 5.05 16.73
C THR A 94 -0.41 5.33 16.10
N VAL A 95 -0.71 4.63 15.00
CA VAL A 95 -2.03 4.62 14.37
C VAL A 95 -2.32 3.18 13.94
N ASP A 96 -3.37 2.61 14.51
CA ASP A 96 -3.85 1.27 14.15
C ASP A 96 -5.04 1.39 13.20
N VAL A 97 -4.95 0.68 12.06
CA VAL A 97 -6.01 0.64 11.06
C VAL A 97 -6.41 -0.81 10.82
N THR A 98 -7.67 -1.13 11.10
CA THR A 98 -8.27 -2.43 10.75
C THR A 98 -9.14 -2.26 9.52
N VAL A 99 -8.91 -3.12 8.52
CA VAL A 99 -9.74 -3.18 7.30
C VAL A 99 -10.42 -4.54 7.27
N GLU A 100 -11.74 -4.51 7.44
CA GLU A 100 -12.62 -5.67 7.33
C GLU A 100 -13.35 -5.63 5.98
N ALA A 101 -13.59 -6.80 5.40
CA ALA A 101 -14.38 -6.94 4.19
C ALA A 101 -15.15 -8.26 4.25
N ASP A 102 -16.42 -8.20 3.90
CA ASP A 102 -17.27 -9.38 3.73
C ASP A 102 -17.03 -10.00 2.34
N TYR A 103 -17.04 -11.32 2.31
CA TYR A 103 -16.87 -12.11 1.08
C TYR A 103 -18.05 -13.02 0.88
N ASP A 104 -18.49 -13.11 -0.37
CA ASP A 104 -19.51 -14.06 -0.80
C ASP A 104 -18.87 -15.09 -1.71
N SER A 105 -18.84 -16.34 -1.26
CA SER A 105 -18.21 -17.45 -1.97
C SER A 105 -19.23 -18.37 -2.63
N ARG A 106 -20.46 -17.91 -2.89
CA ARG A 106 -21.49 -18.72 -3.55
C ARG A 106 -21.08 -19.20 -4.96
N ASP A 107 -20.12 -18.53 -5.59
CA ASP A 107 -19.59 -18.87 -6.92
C ASP A 107 -18.14 -19.43 -6.88
N ALA A 108 -17.63 -19.81 -5.70
CA ALA A 108 -16.27 -20.36 -5.53
C ALA A 108 -16.20 -21.88 -5.73
#